data_AF-A0AAD1ZKW6-F1
#
_entry.id   AF-A0AAD1ZKW6-F1
#
_cell.length_a   1.000
_cell.length_b   1.000
_cell.length_c   1.000
_cell.angle_alpha   90.00
_cell.angle_beta   90.00
_cell.angle_gamma   90.00
#
_symmetry.space_group_name_H-M   'P 1'
#
loop_
_entity.id
_entity.type
_entity.pdbx_description
1 polymer ?
#
loop_
_entity_poly.entity_id
_entity_poly.type
_entity_poly.pdbx_seq_one_letter_code
_entity_poly.pdbx_strand_id
1 'polypeptide(L)'
;MEKTPRGHRLWPPPTATLLVLFYLFVATFAAFTPPDNYLFDCGASSSTTPSNDRIFVSDSDARKYLAYKGKDIQVSIPSANVPSPIYLSAKIFEKESAVYTFHVTQPGWHWIRLHFFPVQNTNHDLQNAMFKVKTDEFVLVQEFKNNENPKWTFEEYLVNVTTERFSIIFEPDADSFAFINAIEFVSAPDMLIQDSGSMLFPKGDYSGLSNNAFQTIYRLNVGGPIITPENDTLGRSWESDHQYLDPGVTASNVSVAPNIIAYPEGESPLIAPPVVYASAIEMADANVQVPNFNITWKMDIDTAFTYLVRLHFCDIVSKSMNDLYFNVYINGKAGVTGLDLSTLTGSLASAYYTDIVVNSSMVTSLSPLTVQIGPMNENTGTRNALLNGLEVFRVNNSVGSLGGEFGADGKTTNGAGKGTVAAVGFAMMFGAFVGLGAMAVKWQKRPQDWQKTKSFSSWLLPLHATDSSFVSKSLGKAEEENQTSPNSASPPIVSPPAAAGFASDHRPASTADENRNPAEVPAISNHSETAIRANFSALSGR
;
A
#
# COMPACT_ATOMS: atom_id res chain seq x y z
N MET A 1 11.16 98.16 -41.26
CA MET A 1 11.57 97.28 -42.37
C MET A 1 11.55 95.85 -41.87
N GLU A 2 11.45 94.90 -42.80
CA GLU A 2 11.63 93.45 -42.58
C GLU A 2 10.50 92.70 -41.84
N LYS A 3 10.13 91.54 -42.38
CA LYS A 3 9.16 90.59 -41.82
C LYS A 3 9.92 89.38 -41.29
N THR A 4 9.64 88.96 -40.06
CA THR A 4 10.04 87.64 -39.54
C THR A 4 8.81 86.82 -39.12
N PRO A 5 8.83 85.48 -39.24
CA PRO A 5 7.60 84.68 -39.36
C PRO A 5 7.08 84.07 -38.04
N ARG A 6 5.89 83.49 -38.16
CA ARG A 6 5.03 82.89 -37.12
C ARG A 6 5.75 81.91 -36.20
N GLY A 7 5.61 82.11 -34.88
CA GLY A 7 5.76 81.03 -33.91
C GLY A 7 4.50 80.16 -33.84
N HIS A 8 4.52 78.98 -34.47
CA HIS A 8 3.47 77.97 -34.25
C HIS A 8 3.81 77.15 -32.99
N ARG A 9 2.84 77.02 -32.07
CA ARG A 9 2.98 76.15 -30.89
C ARG A 9 3.03 74.69 -31.33
N LEU A 10 4.14 74.01 -31.10
CA LEU A 10 4.15 72.54 -31.11
C LEU A 10 3.35 72.02 -29.91
N TRP A 11 2.37 71.16 -30.17
CA TRP A 11 1.83 70.26 -29.17
C TRP A 11 2.73 69.02 -29.10
N PRO A 12 2.95 68.41 -27.92
CA PRO A 12 3.56 67.09 -27.85
C PRO A 12 2.60 66.03 -28.43
N PRO A 13 3.11 64.94 -29.01
CA PRO A 13 2.27 63.82 -29.45
C PRO A 13 1.68 63.07 -28.24
N PRO A 14 0.52 62.43 -28.38
CA PRO A 14 -0.06 61.63 -27.31
C PRO A 14 0.76 60.35 -27.10
N THR A 15 1.33 60.17 -25.92
CA THR A 15 1.89 58.89 -25.48
C THR A 15 0.75 57.90 -25.25
N ALA A 16 0.55 56.97 -26.18
CA ALA A 16 -0.37 55.86 -25.99
C ALA A 16 0.25 54.86 -25.00
N THR A 17 -0.18 54.91 -23.75
CA THR A 17 0.18 53.93 -22.71
C THR A 17 -0.51 52.60 -23.04
N LEU A 18 0.25 51.68 -23.64
CA LEU A 18 -0.22 50.31 -23.91
C LEU A 18 -0.30 49.54 -22.58
N LEU A 19 -1.48 49.52 -21.98
CA LEU A 19 -1.73 48.84 -20.71
C LEU A 19 -1.89 47.34 -20.99
N VAL A 20 -0.77 46.62 -21.02
CA VAL A 20 -0.75 45.16 -21.18
C VAL A 20 -1.30 44.53 -19.90
N LEU A 21 -2.60 44.24 -19.92
CA LEU A 21 -3.24 43.34 -18.96
C LEU A 21 -2.68 41.93 -19.16
N PHE A 22 -1.62 41.63 -18.42
CA PHE A 22 -1.09 40.28 -18.29
C PHE A 22 -2.10 39.46 -17.48
N TYR A 23 -3.09 38.89 -18.16
CA TYR A 23 -3.95 37.88 -17.58
C TYR A 23 -3.06 36.68 -17.22
N LEU A 24 -2.73 36.57 -15.93
CA LEU A 24 -2.22 35.35 -15.33
C LEU A 24 -3.32 34.31 -15.42
N PHE A 25 -3.37 33.62 -16.56
CA PHE A 25 -4.20 32.44 -16.76
C PHE A 25 -3.55 31.30 -15.97
N VAL A 26 -3.77 31.31 -14.65
CA VAL A 26 -3.54 30.13 -13.83
C VAL A 26 -4.47 29.07 -14.39
N ALA A 27 -3.89 28.01 -14.95
CA ALA A 27 -4.65 26.84 -15.39
C ALA A 27 -5.20 26.14 -14.15
N THR A 28 -6.37 26.60 -13.68
CA THR A 28 -7.14 25.92 -12.65
C THR A 28 -7.77 24.69 -13.30
N PHE A 29 -7.11 23.54 -13.14
CA PHE A 29 -7.70 22.26 -13.51
C PHE A 29 -8.96 22.06 -12.66
N ALA A 30 -10.09 21.77 -13.31
CA ALA A 30 -11.34 21.56 -12.62
C ALA A 30 -11.23 20.31 -11.73
N ALA A 31 -11.64 20.42 -10.47
CA ALA A 31 -11.82 19.26 -9.61
C ALA A 31 -12.86 18.31 -10.23
N PHE A 32 -12.68 17.01 -10.00
CA PHE A 32 -13.66 16.02 -10.41
C PHE A 32 -15.00 16.30 -9.72
N THR A 33 -16.10 16.20 -10.46
CA THR A 33 -17.46 16.29 -9.91
C THR A 33 -18.01 14.87 -9.75
N PRO A 34 -17.90 14.24 -8.57
CA PRO A 34 -18.31 12.86 -8.37
C PRO A 34 -19.84 12.70 -8.47
N PRO A 35 -20.35 11.71 -9.23
CA PRO A 35 -21.78 11.39 -9.30
C PRO A 35 -22.41 11.08 -7.93
N ASP A 36 -21.77 10.20 -7.16
CA ASP A 36 -22.14 9.92 -5.77
C ASP A 36 -21.16 10.65 -4.83
N ASN A 37 -21.70 11.48 -3.93
CA ASN A 37 -20.90 12.32 -3.04
C ASN A 37 -21.55 12.42 -1.65
N TYR A 38 -21.22 11.47 -0.77
CA TYR A 38 -21.74 11.39 0.58
C TYR A 38 -20.65 11.77 1.58
N LEU A 39 -20.78 12.95 2.19
CA LEU A 39 -19.88 13.48 3.21
C LEU A 39 -20.66 13.65 4.52
N PHE A 40 -20.37 12.84 5.54
CA PHE A 40 -21.10 12.85 6.82
C PHE A 40 -20.20 13.30 7.97
N ASP A 41 -20.64 14.28 8.76
CA ASP A 41 -20.05 14.65 10.05
C ASP A 41 -20.82 13.94 11.17
N CYS A 42 -20.27 12.83 11.65
CA CYS A 42 -20.92 11.89 12.55
C CYS A 42 -20.89 12.41 14.00
N GLY A 43 -22.07 12.60 14.59
CA GLY A 43 -22.22 13.24 15.89
C GLY A 43 -22.31 14.78 15.87
N ALA A 44 -22.16 15.45 14.72
CA ALA A 44 -22.36 16.89 14.63
C ALA A 44 -23.85 17.27 14.64
N SER A 45 -24.15 18.38 15.33
CA SER A 45 -25.50 18.97 15.42
C SER A 45 -25.86 19.90 14.24
N SER A 46 -24.87 20.28 13.43
CA SER A 46 -25.02 21.12 12.23
C SER A 46 -24.05 20.64 11.15
N SER A 47 -24.31 21.00 9.89
CA SER A 47 -23.38 20.70 8.80
C SER A 47 -22.06 21.46 8.98
N THR A 48 -20.95 20.83 8.59
CA THR A 48 -19.59 21.35 8.71
C THR A 48 -19.01 21.63 7.32
N THR A 49 -18.29 22.73 7.16
CA THR A 49 -17.65 23.11 5.89
C THR A 49 -16.17 23.38 6.14
N PRO A 50 -15.29 22.35 6.06
CA PRO A 50 -13.86 22.51 6.29
C PRO A 50 -13.18 23.39 5.24
N SER A 51 -13.71 23.36 4.02
CA SER A 51 -13.22 24.10 2.86
C SER A 51 -14.37 24.44 1.92
N ASN A 52 -14.20 25.48 1.08
CA ASN A 52 -15.30 26.22 0.45
C ASN A 52 -16.29 25.39 -0.41
N ASP A 53 -15.88 24.22 -0.90
CA ASP A 53 -16.68 23.35 -1.77
C ASP A 53 -17.03 21.98 -1.13
N ARG A 54 -16.62 21.73 0.13
CA ARG A 54 -16.80 20.44 0.81
C ARG A 54 -17.71 20.60 2.03
N ILE A 55 -18.99 20.28 1.86
CA ILE A 55 -20.00 20.34 2.93
C ILE A 55 -20.26 18.93 3.45
N PHE A 56 -19.86 18.67 4.70
CA PHE A 56 -20.22 17.47 5.44
C PHE A 56 -21.57 17.70 6.13
N VAL A 57 -22.56 16.87 5.84
CA VAL A 57 -23.90 17.01 6.43
C VAL A 57 -23.93 16.49 7.86
N SER A 58 -24.83 17.06 8.67
CA SER A 58 -24.97 16.71 10.09
C SER A 58 -25.39 15.25 10.31
N ASP A 59 -25.18 14.76 11.54
CA ASP A 59 -25.65 13.44 11.98
C ASP A 59 -27.16 13.25 11.75
N SER A 60 -27.94 14.32 11.97
CA SER A 60 -29.40 14.31 11.80
C SER A 60 -29.83 14.13 10.34
N ASP A 61 -29.07 14.69 9.40
CA ASP A 61 -29.34 14.60 7.95
C ASP A 61 -28.80 13.29 7.35
N ALA A 62 -27.67 12.80 7.89
CA ALA A 62 -27.08 11.50 7.58
C ALA A 62 -27.90 10.33 8.12
N ARG A 63 -28.71 10.53 9.17
CA ARG A 63 -29.52 9.49 9.85
C ARG A 63 -30.36 8.62 8.91
N LYS A 64 -30.84 9.16 7.79
CA LYS A 64 -31.63 8.42 6.79
C LYS A 64 -30.85 7.30 6.07
N TYR A 65 -29.52 7.33 6.12
CA TYR A 65 -28.63 6.29 5.60
C TYR A 65 -28.21 5.27 6.67
N LEU A 66 -28.50 5.53 7.96
CA LEU A 66 -28.04 4.73 9.09
C LEU A 66 -29.13 3.81 9.62
N ALA A 67 -28.87 2.50 9.61
CA ALA A 67 -29.62 1.49 10.34
C ALA A 67 -28.84 1.06 11.60
N TYR A 68 -29.36 1.45 12.77
CA TYR A 68 -28.84 1.08 14.08
C TYR A 68 -30.00 1.09 15.10
N LYS A 69 -30.10 0.07 15.97
CA LYS A 69 -31.21 -0.06 16.95
C LYS A 69 -30.80 0.19 18.41
N GLY A 70 -29.50 0.40 18.66
CA GLY A 70 -29.01 0.79 19.98
C GLY A 70 -29.32 2.26 20.30
N LYS A 71 -28.66 2.80 21.33
CA LYS A 71 -28.88 4.18 21.78
C LYS A 71 -28.20 5.17 20.84
N ASP A 72 -28.92 6.20 20.45
CA ASP A 72 -28.40 7.29 19.64
C ASP A 72 -27.44 8.16 20.49
N ILE A 73 -26.15 7.84 20.44
CA ILE A 73 -25.10 8.50 21.25
C ILE A 73 -24.18 9.30 20.33
N GLN A 74 -24.03 10.58 20.67
CA GLN A 74 -23.21 11.56 19.99
C GLN A 74 -22.34 12.27 21.04
N VAL A 75 -21.09 12.57 20.71
CA VAL A 75 -20.19 13.36 21.56
C VAL A 75 -19.52 14.46 20.74
N SER A 76 -19.24 15.60 21.37
CA SER A 76 -18.55 16.71 20.73
C SER A 76 -17.72 17.51 21.72
N ILE A 77 -16.65 18.13 21.22
CA ILE A 77 -15.76 19.04 21.96
C ILE A 77 -15.60 20.37 21.22
N PRO A 78 -15.33 21.49 21.91
CA PRO A 78 -15.21 22.80 21.25
C PRO A 78 -13.94 22.96 20.40
N SER A 79 -12.87 22.22 20.71
CA SER A 79 -11.57 22.34 20.03
C SER A 79 -10.63 21.18 20.38
N ALA A 80 -9.81 20.74 19.42
CA ALA A 80 -8.66 19.85 19.62
C ALA A 80 -7.56 20.17 18.61
N ASN A 81 -6.37 19.57 18.77
CA ASN A 81 -5.28 19.65 17.80
C ASN A 81 -5.51 18.65 16.65
N VAL A 82 -6.46 18.97 15.78
CA VAL A 82 -6.92 18.13 14.65
C VAL A 82 -6.94 18.94 13.35
N PRO A 83 -6.79 18.31 12.17
CA PRO A 83 -6.60 19.03 10.91
C PRO A 83 -7.90 19.63 10.34
N SER A 84 -9.07 19.20 10.83
CA SER A 84 -10.38 19.61 10.32
C SER A 84 -11.43 19.57 11.45
N PRO A 85 -12.46 20.46 11.44
CA PRO A 85 -13.53 20.44 12.44
C PRO A 85 -14.33 19.13 12.47
N ILE A 86 -14.33 18.32 11.40
CA ILE A 86 -15.05 17.03 11.32
C ILE A 86 -14.54 15.98 12.33
N TYR A 87 -13.41 16.23 13.00
CA TYR A 87 -12.88 15.39 14.07
C TYR A 87 -13.36 15.82 15.47
N LEU A 88 -14.06 16.96 15.60
CA LEU A 88 -14.52 17.50 16.89
C LEU A 88 -15.81 16.84 17.38
N SER A 89 -16.51 16.13 16.50
CA SER A 89 -17.70 15.31 16.75
C SER A 89 -17.36 13.82 16.61
N ALA A 90 -18.12 12.95 17.30
CA ALA A 90 -18.16 11.52 16.99
C ALA A 90 -19.54 10.92 17.29
N LYS A 91 -19.96 9.95 16.48
CA LYS A 91 -21.10 9.06 16.78
C LYS A 91 -20.59 7.75 17.40
N ILE A 92 -21.28 7.24 18.42
CA ILE A 92 -20.88 6.04 19.16
C ILE A 92 -21.94 4.94 18.98
N PHE A 93 -21.48 3.70 18.78
CA PHE A 93 -22.30 2.49 18.64
C PHE A 93 -21.95 1.48 19.73
N GLU A 94 -22.87 1.25 20.66
CA GLU A 94 -22.79 0.20 21.67
C GLU A 94 -23.46 -1.10 21.17
N LYS A 95 -22.83 -2.26 21.43
CA LYS A 95 -23.37 -3.64 21.41
C LYS A 95 -23.95 -4.21 20.10
N GLU A 96 -24.74 -3.44 19.37
CA GLU A 96 -25.29 -3.81 18.07
C GLU A 96 -24.43 -3.23 16.95
N SER A 97 -24.37 -3.93 15.81
CA SER A 97 -23.75 -3.40 14.61
C SER A 97 -24.53 -2.21 14.05
N ALA A 98 -23.83 -1.19 13.57
CA ALA A 98 -24.40 -0.05 12.88
C ALA A 98 -24.08 -0.12 11.38
N VAL A 99 -25.09 0.09 10.53
CA VAL A 99 -24.95 -0.04 9.07
C VAL A 99 -25.29 1.27 8.40
N TYR A 100 -24.32 1.88 7.71
CA TYR A 100 -24.57 2.96 6.76
C TYR A 100 -24.78 2.35 5.36
N THR A 101 -25.89 2.67 4.71
CA THR A 101 -26.20 2.20 3.35
C THR A 101 -26.33 3.36 2.37
N PHE A 102 -25.44 3.39 1.40
CA PHE A 102 -25.39 4.37 0.32
C PHE A 102 -26.20 3.88 -0.88
N HIS A 103 -26.73 4.81 -1.68
CA HIS A 103 -27.27 4.48 -3.00
C HIS A 103 -26.21 4.86 -4.03
N VAL A 104 -25.94 3.97 -4.98
CA VAL A 104 -24.91 4.15 -6.01
C VAL A 104 -25.61 4.51 -7.30
N THR A 105 -25.38 5.74 -7.78
CA THR A 105 -25.93 6.27 -9.02
C THR A 105 -25.14 5.78 -10.23
N GLN A 106 -23.81 5.66 -10.09
CA GLN A 106 -22.94 5.14 -11.14
C GLN A 106 -22.04 4.03 -10.58
N PRO A 107 -22.19 2.75 -11.00
CA PRO A 107 -21.24 1.69 -10.69
C PRO A 107 -19.83 2.02 -11.17
N GLY A 108 -18.81 1.62 -10.41
CA GLY A 108 -17.41 1.90 -10.67
C GLY A 108 -16.59 2.14 -9.39
N TRP A 109 -15.41 2.75 -9.53
CA TRP A 109 -14.55 3.04 -8.38
C TRP A 109 -15.19 4.03 -7.40
N HIS A 110 -15.08 3.74 -6.10
CA HIS A 110 -15.51 4.63 -5.02
C HIS A 110 -14.43 4.72 -3.93
N TRP A 111 -14.16 5.93 -3.49
CA TRP A 111 -13.40 6.20 -2.28
C TRP A 111 -14.29 5.98 -1.05
N ILE A 112 -13.78 5.20 -0.09
CA ILE A 112 -14.26 5.15 1.28
C ILE A 112 -13.19 5.82 2.14
N ARG A 113 -13.53 6.93 2.81
CA ARG A 113 -12.63 7.56 3.78
C ARG A 113 -13.27 7.56 5.16
N LEU A 114 -12.53 7.06 6.14
CA LEU A 114 -12.98 6.94 7.53
C LEU A 114 -12.09 7.80 8.43
N HIS A 115 -12.73 8.69 9.18
CA HIS A 115 -12.05 9.66 10.04
C HIS A 115 -12.29 9.28 11.50
N PHE A 116 -11.20 9.03 12.23
CA PHE A 116 -11.24 8.63 13.64
C PHE A 116 -10.43 9.62 14.49
N PHE A 117 -11.04 10.12 15.57
CA PHE A 117 -10.35 10.85 16.64
C PHE A 117 -11.09 10.56 17.96
N PRO A 118 -10.40 10.13 19.03
CA PRO A 118 -11.03 9.73 20.29
C PRO A 118 -11.50 10.95 21.10
N VAL A 119 -12.66 11.51 20.73
CA VAL A 119 -13.28 12.66 21.38
C VAL A 119 -13.46 12.39 22.88
N GLN A 120 -12.76 13.16 23.71
CA GLN A 120 -12.86 13.08 25.16
C GLN A 120 -14.29 13.38 25.62
N ASN A 121 -14.86 12.47 26.42
CA ASN A 121 -16.21 12.60 26.97
C ASN A 121 -16.30 11.85 28.31
N THR A 122 -17.40 12.01 29.04
CA THR A 122 -17.57 11.48 30.40
C THR A 122 -18.06 10.03 30.49
N ASN A 123 -18.54 9.46 29.37
CA ASN A 123 -19.34 8.23 29.39
C ASN A 123 -18.63 7.04 28.70
N HIS A 124 -17.78 7.31 27.72
CA HIS A 124 -17.07 6.32 26.90
C HIS A 124 -15.63 6.77 26.66
N ASP A 125 -14.65 5.98 27.07
CA ASP A 125 -13.25 6.28 26.74
C ASP A 125 -12.93 5.80 25.32
N LEU A 126 -13.07 6.71 24.34
CA LEU A 126 -12.88 6.41 22.93
C LEU A 126 -11.45 5.95 22.56
N GLN A 127 -10.47 6.05 23.46
CA GLN A 127 -9.15 5.47 23.24
C GLN A 127 -9.16 3.94 23.35
N ASN A 128 -10.07 3.39 24.17
CA ASN A 128 -10.22 1.95 24.42
C ASN A 128 -11.30 1.29 23.52
N ALA A 129 -11.76 1.98 22.47
CA ALA A 129 -12.70 1.43 21.51
C ALA A 129 -12.07 0.24 20.76
N MET A 130 -12.78 -0.89 20.73
CA MET A 130 -12.42 -2.08 19.96
C MET A 130 -13.60 -2.48 19.08
N PHE A 131 -13.38 -2.44 17.78
CA PHE A 131 -14.41 -2.72 16.78
C PHE A 131 -13.78 -3.06 15.43
N LYS A 132 -14.61 -3.62 14.56
CA LYS A 132 -14.28 -3.98 13.18
C LYS A 132 -15.13 -3.13 12.23
N VAL A 133 -14.55 -2.73 11.10
CA VAL A 133 -15.27 -2.05 10.02
C VAL A 133 -15.19 -2.91 8.77
N LYS A 134 -16.34 -3.29 8.23
CA LYS A 134 -16.44 -4.13 7.03
C LYS A 134 -17.53 -3.62 6.09
N THR A 135 -17.54 -4.21 4.91
CA THR A 135 -18.60 -4.10 3.91
C THR A 135 -19.21 -5.50 3.72
N ASP A 136 -20.07 -5.68 2.72
CA ASP A 136 -20.63 -7.00 2.42
C ASP A 136 -19.57 -7.99 1.87
N GLU A 137 -18.50 -7.48 1.24
CA GLU A 137 -17.44 -8.29 0.60
C GLU A 137 -16.07 -8.13 1.30
N PHE A 138 -15.71 -6.90 1.69
CA PHE A 138 -14.37 -6.56 2.19
C PHE A 138 -14.33 -6.23 3.68
N VAL A 139 -13.26 -6.60 4.37
CA VAL A 139 -12.95 -6.11 5.74
C VAL A 139 -11.95 -4.97 5.61
N LEU A 140 -12.39 -3.75 5.93
CA LEU A 140 -11.60 -2.52 5.84
C LEU A 140 -10.66 -2.40 7.05
N VAL A 141 -11.22 -2.55 8.25
CA VAL A 141 -10.51 -2.53 9.54
C VAL A 141 -10.87 -3.81 10.30
N GLN A 142 -9.89 -4.68 10.56
CA GLN A 142 -10.12 -5.97 11.24
C GLN A 142 -10.33 -5.81 12.75
N GLU A 143 -9.51 -4.98 13.38
CA GLU A 143 -9.50 -4.70 14.82
C GLU A 143 -8.97 -3.28 15.01
N PHE A 144 -9.88 -2.32 15.19
CA PHE A 144 -9.51 -0.93 15.46
C PHE A 144 -8.88 -0.83 16.85
N LYS A 145 -7.69 -0.21 16.92
CA LYS A 145 -6.96 0.12 18.15
C LYS A 145 -6.32 1.48 17.99
N ASN A 146 -6.50 2.35 18.99
CA ASN A 146 -5.81 3.63 19.01
C ASN A 146 -4.47 3.47 19.75
N ASN A 147 -3.40 3.21 18.99
CA ASN A 147 -2.13 2.75 19.53
C ASN A 147 -1.26 3.85 20.17
N GLU A 148 -1.62 5.14 20.05
CA GLU A 148 -0.80 6.27 20.53
C GLU A 148 -1.66 7.37 21.20
N ASN A 149 -0.99 8.20 22.02
CA ASN A 149 -1.58 9.39 22.67
C ASN A 149 -2.44 10.18 21.67
N PRO A 150 -3.66 10.61 22.05
CA PRO A 150 -4.82 10.74 21.16
C PRO A 150 -4.52 11.50 19.87
N LYS A 151 -4.12 10.72 18.87
CA LYS A 151 -3.90 11.14 17.49
C LYS A 151 -5.19 10.88 16.71
N TRP A 152 -5.42 11.70 15.69
CA TRP A 152 -6.43 11.42 14.70
C TRP A 152 -5.87 10.42 13.68
N THR A 153 -6.72 9.52 13.19
CA THR A 153 -6.41 8.54 12.15
C THR A 153 -7.32 8.82 10.95
N PHE A 154 -6.79 8.59 9.77
CA PHE A 154 -7.47 8.71 8.49
C PHE A 154 -7.17 7.46 7.68
N GLU A 155 -8.21 6.72 7.33
CA GLU A 155 -8.11 5.50 6.52
C GLU A 155 -8.80 5.76 5.19
N GLU A 156 -8.09 5.57 4.07
CA GLU A 156 -8.61 5.73 2.71
C GLU A 156 -8.56 4.40 1.96
N TYR A 157 -9.70 3.99 1.42
CA TYR A 157 -9.86 2.79 0.61
C TYR A 157 -10.47 3.12 -0.75
N LEU A 158 -10.08 2.37 -1.79
CA LEU A 158 -10.68 2.41 -3.11
C LEU A 158 -11.30 1.04 -3.40
N VAL A 159 -12.61 1.02 -3.67
CA VAL A 159 -13.39 -0.21 -3.93
C VAL A 159 -14.13 -0.10 -5.26
N ASN A 160 -14.25 -1.21 -5.99
CA ASN A 160 -15.06 -1.27 -7.20
C ASN A 160 -16.50 -1.65 -6.81
N VAL A 161 -17.44 -0.71 -6.94
CA VAL A 161 -18.81 -0.89 -6.48
C VAL A 161 -19.71 -1.20 -7.67
N THR A 162 -20.22 -2.43 -7.71
CA THR A 162 -21.06 -2.94 -8.81
C THR A 162 -22.55 -3.01 -8.46
N THR A 163 -22.92 -2.75 -7.20
CA THR A 163 -24.28 -2.86 -6.66
C THR A 163 -24.96 -1.50 -6.48
N GLU A 164 -26.28 -1.43 -6.70
CA GLU A 164 -27.09 -0.20 -6.51
C GLU A 164 -27.09 0.33 -5.06
N ARG A 165 -26.71 -0.52 -4.11
CA ARG A 165 -26.59 -0.20 -2.68
C ARG A 165 -25.26 -0.74 -2.17
N PHE A 166 -24.57 0.07 -1.39
CA PHE A 166 -23.30 -0.30 -0.75
C PHE A 166 -23.41 -0.07 0.75
N SER A 167 -22.88 -1.00 1.56
CA SER A 167 -23.01 -0.97 3.01
C SER A 167 -21.65 -0.86 3.70
N ILE A 168 -21.52 0.07 4.65
CA ILE A 168 -20.40 0.12 5.61
C ILE A 168 -20.96 -0.25 6.98
N ILE A 169 -20.40 -1.30 7.57
CA ILE A 169 -20.85 -1.95 8.79
C ILE A 169 -19.80 -1.78 9.88
N PHE A 170 -20.17 -1.12 10.97
CA PHE A 170 -19.38 -1.02 12.20
C PHE A 170 -19.86 -2.10 13.16
N GLU A 171 -18.97 -3.04 13.53
CA GLU A 171 -19.26 -4.13 14.46
C GLU A 171 -18.41 -3.94 15.74
N PRO A 172 -18.99 -3.46 16.86
CA PRO A 172 -18.30 -3.41 18.15
C PRO A 172 -17.89 -4.81 18.63
N ASP A 173 -16.74 -4.91 19.30
CA ASP A 173 -16.36 -6.13 20.01
C ASP A 173 -17.20 -6.34 21.29
N ALA A 174 -17.17 -7.55 21.83
CA ALA A 174 -17.86 -7.90 23.06
C ALA A 174 -17.41 -6.98 24.21
N ASP A 175 -18.38 -6.40 24.92
CA ASP A 175 -18.19 -5.41 25.99
C ASP A 175 -17.42 -4.13 25.58
N SER A 176 -17.35 -3.82 24.28
CA SER A 176 -16.79 -2.59 23.73
C SER A 176 -17.82 -1.79 22.90
N PHE A 177 -17.34 -0.75 22.21
CA PHE A 177 -18.12 0.16 21.37
C PHE A 177 -17.32 0.56 20.14
N ALA A 178 -18.02 0.85 19.04
CA ALA A 178 -17.45 1.49 17.86
C ALA A 178 -17.71 2.99 17.89
N PHE A 179 -16.86 3.77 17.22
CA PHE A 179 -17.12 5.18 16.95
C PHE A 179 -16.62 5.60 15.56
N ILE A 180 -17.14 6.71 15.07
CA ILE A 180 -16.71 7.34 13.82
C ILE A 180 -16.95 8.85 13.91
N ASN A 181 -16.02 9.64 13.39
CA ASN A 181 -16.10 11.12 13.39
C ASN A 181 -16.63 11.63 12.06
N ALA A 182 -16.13 11.10 10.95
CA ALA A 182 -16.68 11.39 9.62
C ALA A 182 -16.52 10.22 8.66
N ILE A 183 -17.41 10.18 7.67
CA ILE A 183 -17.41 9.20 6.57
C ILE A 183 -17.47 9.97 5.26
N GLU A 184 -16.58 9.66 4.33
CA GLU A 184 -16.74 10.01 2.92
C GLU A 184 -17.00 8.72 2.11
N PHE A 185 -18.06 8.72 1.31
CA PHE A 185 -18.30 7.72 0.26
C PHE A 185 -18.53 8.47 -1.06
N VAL A 186 -17.53 8.42 -1.95
CA VAL A 186 -17.42 9.34 -3.08
C VAL A 186 -17.01 8.57 -4.34
N SER A 187 -17.74 8.71 -5.45
CA SER A 187 -17.36 8.12 -6.74
C SER A 187 -15.97 8.62 -7.18
N ALA A 188 -15.24 7.76 -7.88
CA ALA A 188 -13.91 8.04 -8.37
C ALA A 188 -13.80 7.68 -9.87
N PRO A 189 -12.92 8.32 -10.66
CA PRO A 189 -12.80 8.04 -12.08
C PRO A 189 -12.35 6.60 -12.40
N ASP A 190 -13.00 5.96 -13.37
CA ASP A 190 -12.68 4.59 -13.83
C ASP A 190 -11.20 4.41 -14.23
N MET A 191 -10.57 5.48 -14.73
CA MET A 191 -9.15 5.49 -15.14
C MET A 191 -8.16 5.32 -13.98
N LEU A 192 -8.57 5.45 -12.71
CA LEU A 192 -7.66 5.46 -11.57
C LEU A 192 -6.85 4.18 -11.39
N ILE A 193 -7.47 3.02 -11.61
CA ILE A 193 -6.83 1.71 -11.55
C ILE A 193 -7.25 0.94 -12.78
N GLN A 194 -6.30 0.65 -13.66
CA GLN A 194 -6.50 -0.22 -14.81
C GLN A 194 -6.50 -1.69 -14.36
N ASP A 195 -7.21 -2.57 -15.06
CA ASP A 195 -7.25 -4.00 -14.68
C ASP A 195 -5.90 -4.71 -14.85
N SER A 196 -5.06 -4.20 -15.75
CA SER A 196 -3.70 -4.69 -16.03
C SER A 196 -2.61 -3.82 -15.40
N GLY A 197 -1.53 -4.44 -14.93
CA GLY A 197 -0.33 -3.79 -14.43
C GLY A 197 0.93 -4.66 -14.63
N SER A 198 2.08 -4.22 -14.13
CA SER A 198 3.33 -5.01 -14.22
C SER A 198 3.63 -5.77 -12.93
N MET A 199 3.91 -7.08 -13.01
CA MET A 199 4.42 -7.87 -11.88
C MET A 199 5.93 -7.65 -11.71
N LEU A 200 6.39 -7.31 -10.50
CA LEU A 200 7.82 -7.07 -10.23
C LEU A 200 8.65 -8.37 -10.30
N PHE A 201 8.17 -9.45 -9.70
CA PHE A 201 8.87 -10.74 -9.69
C PHE A 201 7.91 -11.94 -9.52
N PRO A 202 7.99 -12.98 -10.37
CA PRO A 202 8.71 -13.00 -11.64
C PRO A 202 8.17 -11.91 -12.57
N LYS A 203 9.05 -11.28 -13.38
CA LYS A 203 8.66 -10.17 -14.25
C LYS A 203 7.69 -10.66 -15.33
N GLY A 204 6.54 -9.99 -15.46
CA GLY A 204 5.50 -10.31 -16.43
C GLY A 204 4.26 -9.45 -16.21
N ASP A 205 3.20 -9.73 -16.96
CA ASP A 205 1.95 -8.99 -16.85
C ASP A 205 1.14 -9.45 -15.62
N TYR A 206 0.50 -8.50 -14.95
CA TYR A 206 -0.49 -8.74 -13.90
C TYR A 206 -1.87 -8.32 -14.42
N SER A 207 -2.92 -9.06 -14.09
CA SER A 207 -4.30 -8.78 -14.51
C SER A 207 -5.28 -9.07 -13.38
N GLY A 208 -6.49 -8.52 -13.46
CA GLY A 208 -7.50 -8.65 -12.41
C GLY A 208 -7.41 -7.61 -11.29
N LEU A 209 -6.65 -6.51 -11.45
CA LEU A 209 -6.61 -5.42 -10.46
C LEU A 209 -8.00 -4.82 -10.18
N SER A 210 -8.90 -4.79 -11.16
CA SER A 210 -10.27 -4.26 -11.00
C SER A 210 -11.18 -5.12 -10.13
N ASN A 211 -10.78 -6.36 -9.81
CA ASN A 211 -11.48 -7.26 -8.90
C ASN A 211 -11.03 -7.11 -7.44
N ASN A 212 -10.08 -6.22 -7.17
CA ASN A 212 -9.52 -6.00 -5.84
C ASN A 212 -9.97 -4.64 -5.27
N ALA A 213 -9.97 -4.57 -3.95
CA ALA A 213 -10.01 -3.35 -3.17
C ALA A 213 -8.59 -2.95 -2.75
N PHE A 214 -8.39 -1.65 -2.57
CA PHE A 214 -7.11 -1.04 -2.24
C PHE A 214 -7.23 -0.19 -0.97
N GLN A 215 -6.19 -0.14 -0.14
CA GLN A 215 -6.02 0.83 0.94
C GLN A 215 -4.80 1.70 0.60
N THR A 216 -4.96 3.02 0.62
CA THR A 216 -3.83 3.95 0.45
C THR A 216 -2.97 3.90 1.72
N ILE A 217 -1.71 3.47 1.60
CA ILE A 217 -0.75 3.43 2.72
C ILE A 217 0.19 4.64 2.69
N TYR A 218 0.67 5.00 1.49
CA TYR A 218 1.52 6.17 1.26
C TYR A 218 1.07 6.91 -0.01
N ARG A 219 1.14 8.23 0.01
CA ARG A 219 0.93 9.10 -1.17
C ARG A 219 1.84 10.33 -1.06
N LEU A 220 2.99 10.26 -1.72
CA LEU A 220 4.08 11.23 -1.59
C LEU A 220 4.13 12.17 -2.79
N ASN A 221 4.19 13.49 -2.53
CA ASN A 221 4.64 14.47 -3.51
C ASN A 221 6.17 14.62 -3.39
N VAL A 222 6.93 14.08 -4.34
CA VAL A 222 8.37 13.88 -4.19
C VAL A 222 9.13 15.17 -4.51
N GLY A 223 9.91 15.65 -3.55
CA GLY A 223 10.62 16.95 -3.64
C GLY A 223 9.72 18.18 -3.56
N GLY A 224 8.41 17.98 -3.42
CA GLY A 224 7.39 19.02 -3.43
C GLY A 224 6.77 19.35 -2.06
N PRO A 225 5.89 20.37 -2.01
CA PRO A 225 5.12 20.69 -0.81
C PRO A 225 3.99 19.68 -0.57
N ILE A 226 3.48 19.64 0.67
CA ILE A 226 2.26 18.91 1.02
C ILE A 226 1.08 19.46 0.20
N ILE A 227 0.30 18.57 -0.42
CA ILE A 227 -0.94 18.91 -1.13
C ILE A 227 -2.11 18.49 -0.24
N THR A 228 -3.00 19.42 0.07
CA THR A 228 -4.23 19.15 0.84
C THR A 228 -5.40 18.80 -0.08
N PRO A 229 -6.50 18.19 0.43
CA PRO A 229 -7.68 17.85 -0.38
C PRO A 229 -8.25 19.00 -1.22
N GLU A 230 -8.09 20.24 -0.76
CA GLU A 230 -8.55 21.46 -1.46
C GLU A 230 -7.74 21.76 -2.73
N ASN A 231 -6.51 21.26 -2.80
CA ASN A 231 -5.56 21.49 -3.89
C ASN A 231 -5.33 20.23 -4.75
N ASP A 232 -6.05 19.14 -4.49
CA ASP A 232 -6.04 17.90 -5.28
C ASP A 232 -7.33 17.76 -6.10
N THR A 233 -7.21 17.13 -7.27
CA THR A 233 -8.33 16.94 -8.21
C THR A 233 -9.41 15.96 -7.74
N LEU A 234 -9.12 15.12 -6.73
CA LEU A 234 -9.99 14.08 -6.17
C LEU A 234 -10.13 14.17 -4.64
N GLY A 235 -9.74 15.30 -4.03
CA GLY A 235 -9.77 15.46 -2.58
C GLY A 235 -8.77 14.60 -1.80
N ARG A 236 -7.68 14.16 -2.44
CA ARG A 236 -6.61 13.38 -1.79
C ARG A 236 -5.62 14.31 -1.06
N SER A 237 -4.93 13.76 -0.06
CA SER A 237 -3.77 14.42 0.55
C SER A 237 -2.48 13.80 0.03
N TRP A 238 -1.50 14.60 -0.39
CA TRP A 238 -0.16 14.16 -0.72
C TRP A 238 0.83 14.68 0.32
N GLU A 239 1.55 13.79 0.99
CA GLU A 239 2.54 14.14 2.03
C GLU A 239 3.93 14.38 1.44
N SER A 240 4.86 14.89 2.26
CA SER A 240 6.25 15.10 1.84
C SER A 240 7.05 13.81 1.95
N ASP A 241 7.85 13.50 0.93
CA ASP A 241 8.66 12.29 0.87
C ASP A 241 9.91 12.33 1.79
N HIS A 242 10.29 13.51 2.28
CA HIS A 242 11.55 13.76 2.98
C HIS A 242 11.85 12.83 4.17
N GLN A 243 10.83 12.36 4.88
CA GLN A 243 11.00 11.45 6.03
C GLN A 243 11.34 10.01 5.64
N TYR A 244 11.12 9.62 4.38
CA TYR A 244 11.37 8.28 3.86
C TYR A 244 12.73 8.15 3.14
N LEU A 245 13.39 9.27 2.83
CA LEU A 245 14.68 9.30 2.14
C LEU A 245 15.83 8.82 3.04
N ASP A 246 16.45 7.70 2.70
CA ASP A 246 17.60 7.17 3.45
C ASP A 246 18.71 6.58 2.55
N PRO A 247 19.87 7.23 2.41
CA PRO A 247 20.27 8.48 3.09
C PRO A 247 19.86 9.73 2.29
N GLY A 248 19.17 10.67 2.93
CA GLY A 248 18.66 11.90 2.28
C GLY A 248 19.71 12.80 1.61
N VAL A 249 20.99 12.67 1.94
CA VAL A 249 22.09 13.39 1.26
C VAL A 249 22.29 13.00 -0.21
N THR A 250 21.63 11.93 -0.68
CA THR A 250 21.65 11.50 -2.10
C THR A 250 20.65 12.25 -2.98
N ALA A 251 19.73 13.00 -2.37
CA ALA A 251 18.63 13.68 -3.05
C ALA A 251 18.88 15.20 -3.21
N SER A 252 18.43 15.74 -4.34
CA SER A 252 18.32 17.17 -4.62
C SER A 252 16.90 17.48 -5.10
N ASN A 253 16.25 18.49 -4.52
CA ASN A 253 14.90 18.89 -4.97
C ASN A 253 15.01 19.78 -6.21
N VAL A 254 14.17 19.50 -7.22
CA VAL A 254 13.99 20.33 -8.41
C VAL A 254 12.50 20.65 -8.59
N SER A 255 12.19 21.83 -9.12
CA SER A 255 10.80 22.21 -9.39
C SER A 255 10.66 23.21 -10.54
N VAL A 256 9.48 23.20 -11.16
CA VAL A 256 9.06 24.06 -12.27
C VAL A 256 7.66 24.62 -12.01
N ALA A 257 7.19 25.54 -12.85
CA ALA A 257 5.84 26.06 -12.73
C ALA A 257 4.78 25.01 -13.16
N PRO A 258 3.76 24.67 -12.34
CA PRO A 258 2.81 23.59 -12.65
C PRO A 258 1.98 23.77 -13.94
N ASN A 259 1.96 24.97 -14.52
CA ASN A 259 1.26 25.25 -15.77
C ASN A 259 2.02 24.82 -17.04
N ILE A 260 3.28 24.38 -16.92
CA ILE A 260 4.03 23.82 -18.07
C ILE A 260 3.81 22.32 -18.26
N ILE A 261 3.20 21.65 -17.28
CA ILE A 261 3.00 20.20 -17.30
C ILE A 261 1.94 19.83 -18.33
N ALA A 262 2.34 18.99 -19.28
CA ALA A 262 1.46 18.40 -20.28
C ALA A 262 0.93 17.04 -19.82
N TYR A 263 -0.29 16.70 -20.22
CA TYR A 263 -0.87 15.37 -20.08
C TYR A 263 -1.08 14.79 -21.47
N PRO A 264 -0.30 13.78 -21.90
CA PRO A 264 -0.47 13.14 -23.20
C PRO A 264 -1.77 12.31 -23.27
N GLU A 265 -2.09 11.76 -24.44
CA GLU A 265 -3.27 10.92 -24.61
C GLU A 265 -3.22 9.67 -23.71
N GLY A 266 -4.29 9.42 -22.96
CA GLY A 266 -4.36 8.37 -21.94
C GLY A 266 -3.98 8.82 -20.52
N GLU A 267 -3.28 9.94 -20.38
CA GLU A 267 -2.93 10.55 -19.10
C GLU A 267 -3.95 11.62 -18.67
N SER A 268 -4.01 11.92 -17.36
CA SER A 268 -5.00 12.85 -16.83
C SER A 268 -4.58 13.51 -15.52
N PRO A 269 -4.92 14.80 -15.30
CA PRO A 269 -4.73 15.47 -14.00
C PRO A 269 -5.58 14.85 -12.87
N LEU A 270 -6.50 13.93 -13.19
CA LEU A 270 -7.21 13.12 -12.20
C LEU A 270 -6.30 12.01 -11.63
N ILE A 271 -5.35 11.47 -12.40
CA ILE A 271 -4.36 10.49 -11.90
C ILE A 271 -3.49 11.13 -10.83
N ALA A 272 -2.86 12.27 -11.13
CA ALA A 272 -2.23 13.15 -10.15
C ALA A 272 -2.26 14.60 -10.62
N PRO A 273 -2.44 15.58 -9.71
CA PRO A 273 -2.51 16.99 -10.07
C PRO A 273 -1.15 17.49 -10.60
N PRO A 274 -1.11 18.56 -11.42
CA PRO A 274 0.12 19.04 -12.06
C PRO A 274 1.20 19.42 -11.06
N VAL A 275 0.82 19.79 -9.84
CA VAL A 275 1.74 20.12 -8.73
C VAL A 275 2.64 18.95 -8.36
N VAL A 276 2.18 17.70 -8.49
CA VAL A 276 3.01 16.50 -8.29
C VAL A 276 4.10 16.44 -9.36
N TYR A 277 3.71 16.50 -10.64
CA TYR A 277 4.62 16.43 -11.79
C TYR A 277 5.53 17.68 -11.95
N ALA A 278 5.23 18.79 -11.26
CA ALA A 278 6.05 20.00 -11.26
C ALA A 278 7.15 20.03 -10.19
N SER A 279 7.18 19.08 -9.27
CA SER A 279 8.30 18.81 -8.37
C SER A 279 8.93 17.46 -8.68
N ALA A 280 10.20 17.31 -8.35
CA ALA A 280 10.86 16.01 -8.30
C ALA A 280 12.02 16.03 -7.30
N ILE A 281 12.50 14.84 -6.97
CA ILE A 281 13.87 14.64 -6.50
C ILE A 281 14.71 14.09 -7.64
N GLU A 282 15.87 14.69 -7.83
CA GLU A 282 16.94 14.23 -8.69
C GLU A 282 18.21 13.87 -7.89
N MET A 283 19.22 13.32 -8.55
CA MET A 283 20.48 12.94 -7.90
C MET A 283 21.28 14.16 -7.42
N ALA A 284 21.69 14.15 -6.15
CA ALA A 284 22.60 15.16 -5.62
C ALA A 284 24.00 15.11 -6.28
N ASP A 285 24.68 16.27 -6.33
CA ASP A 285 26.05 16.34 -6.83
C ASP A 285 27.03 15.64 -5.88
N ALA A 286 27.49 14.45 -6.28
CA ALA A 286 28.48 13.66 -5.56
C ALA A 286 29.93 14.20 -5.69
N ASN A 287 30.15 15.34 -6.36
CA ASN A 287 31.46 15.96 -6.61
C ASN A 287 32.45 15.01 -7.33
N VAL A 288 31.92 14.14 -8.20
CA VAL A 288 32.68 13.21 -9.03
C VAL A 288 32.25 13.31 -10.49
N GLN A 289 33.14 12.98 -11.43
CA GLN A 289 32.86 13.08 -12.87
C GLN A 289 31.74 12.15 -13.35
N VAL A 290 31.49 11.06 -12.64
CA VAL A 290 30.56 9.99 -13.04
C VAL A 290 29.81 9.55 -11.77
N PRO A 291 28.65 10.15 -11.44
CA PRO A 291 27.84 9.71 -10.31
C PRO A 291 27.29 8.31 -10.57
N ASN A 292 27.33 7.46 -9.55
CA ASN A 292 26.90 6.07 -9.61
C ASN A 292 26.40 5.58 -8.24
N PHE A 293 25.30 6.17 -7.78
CA PHE A 293 24.58 5.80 -6.56
C PHE A 293 23.07 5.84 -6.84
N ASN A 294 22.28 5.24 -5.94
CA ASN A 294 20.82 5.28 -6.02
C ASN A 294 20.26 6.19 -4.92
N ILE A 295 19.22 6.95 -5.25
CA ILE A 295 18.33 7.58 -4.26
C ILE A 295 17.38 6.49 -3.76
N THR A 296 17.06 6.48 -2.46
CA THR A 296 16.28 5.41 -1.84
C THR A 296 15.22 5.97 -0.90
N TRP A 297 13.96 5.60 -1.13
CA TRP A 297 12.85 5.75 -0.18
C TRP A 297 12.63 4.44 0.56
N LYS A 298 12.47 4.50 1.88
CA LYS A 298 12.18 3.38 2.77
C LYS A 298 10.84 3.60 3.46
N MET A 299 9.95 2.61 3.36
CA MET A 299 8.57 2.69 3.85
C MET A 299 8.21 1.40 4.60
N ASP A 300 7.62 1.54 5.78
CA ASP A 300 7.23 0.39 6.61
C ASP A 300 5.87 -0.15 6.15
N ILE A 301 5.83 -1.42 5.78
CA ILE A 301 4.61 -2.07 5.26
C ILE A 301 4.37 -3.42 5.93
N ASP A 302 3.10 -3.82 5.98
CA ASP A 302 2.69 -5.15 6.46
C ASP A 302 3.07 -6.21 5.41
N THR A 303 3.91 -7.17 5.81
CA THR A 303 4.44 -8.20 4.90
C THR A 303 3.42 -9.29 4.55
N ALA A 304 2.22 -9.28 5.14
CA ALA A 304 1.15 -10.25 4.82
C ALA A 304 0.44 -9.95 3.50
N PHE A 305 0.58 -8.74 2.95
CA PHE A 305 -0.20 -8.25 1.81
C PHE A 305 0.61 -8.08 0.53
N THR A 306 -0.10 -8.10 -0.61
CA THR A 306 0.44 -7.66 -1.90
C THR A 306 0.22 -6.15 -2.02
N TYR A 307 1.12 -5.45 -2.71
CA TYR A 307 1.07 -4.00 -2.88
C TYR A 307 1.07 -3.62 -4.36
N LEU A 308 0.34 -2.57 -4.70
CA LEU A 308 0.45 -1.86 -5.97
C LEU A 308 1.27 -0.58 -5.69
N VAL A 309 2.46 -0.49 -6.28
CA VAL A 309 3.33 0.68 -6.18
C VAL A 309 3.20 1.47 -7.47
N ARG A 310 2.66 2.69 -7.38
CA ARG A 310 2.55 3.62 -8.50
C ARG A 310 3.66 4.67 -8.41
N LEU A 311 4.36 4.86 -9.51
CA LEU A 311 5.45 5.83 -9.64
C LEU A 311 5.04 6.88 -10.66
N HIS A 312 5.10 8.16 -10.27
CA HIS A 312 4.80 9.30 -11.13
C HIS A 312 6.10 9.95 -11.61
N PHE A 313 6.18 10.16 -12.91
CA PHE A 313 7.34 10.71 -13.59
C PHE A 313 6.94 11.86 -14.52
N CYS A 314 7.80 12.86 -14.62
CA CYS A 314 7.73 13.96 -15.56
C CYS A 314 9.14 14.55 -15.70
N ASP A 315 9.68 14.55 -16.92
CA ASP A 315 11.03 15.05 -17.16
C ASP A 315 11.05 16.59 -17.14
N ILE A 316 11.44 17.12 -15.98
CA ILE A 316 11.60 18.56 -15.70
C ILE A 316 13.08 18.96 -15.56
N VAL A 317 14.03 18.05 -15.82
CA VAL A 317 15.48 18.28 -15.61
C VAL A 317 16.26 18.31 -16.93
N SER A 318 15.86 17.52 -17.92
CA SER A 318 16.56 17.46 -19.20
C SER A 318 16.37 18.71 -20.04
N LYS A 319 17.41 19.04 -20.82
CA LYS A 319 17.40 20.19 -21.75
C LYS A 319 17.00 19.80 -23.17
N SER A 320 16.98 18.50 -23.46
CA SER A 320 16.62 17.91 -24.75
C SER A 320 16.08 16.50 -24.54
N MET A 321 15.24 16.03 -25.46
CA MET A 321 14.78 14.65 -25.50
C MET A 321 15.95 13.67 -25.71
N ASN A 322 15.77 12.42 -25.27
CA ASN A 322 16.76 11.33 -25.32
C ASN A 322 18.06 11.61 -24.53
N ASP A 323 18.00 12.44 -23.48
CA ASP A 323 19.16 12.80 -22.64
C ASP A 323 19.17 12.11 -21.27
N LEU A 324 18.04 11.61 -20.75
CA LEU A 324 17.96 11.01 -19.41
C LEU A 324 17.55 9.54 -19.49
N TYR A 325 18.45 8.65 -19.05
CA TYR A 325 18.21 7.22 -18.94
C TYR A 325 18.50 6.71 -17.54
N PHE A 326 17.48 6.16 -16.88
CA PHE A 326 17.61 5.69 -15.50
C PHE A 326 16.88 4.36 -15.24
N ASN A 327 17.19 3.75 -14.10
CA ASN A 327 16.61 2.50 -13.65
C ASN A 327 15.79 2.73 -12.39
N VAL A 328 14.72 1.95 -12.26
CA VAL A 328 13.87 1.89 -11.07
C VAL A 328 14.01 0.51 -10.45
N TYR A 329 14.34 0.47 -9.16
CA TYR A 329 14.42 -0.75 -8.38
C TYR A 329 13.40 -0.73 -7.24
N ILE A 330 12.78 -1.87 -6.97
CA ILE A 330 11.92 -2.09 -5.81
C ILE A 330 12.42 -3.35 -5.09
N ASN A 331 12.72 -3.25 -3.79
CA ASN A 331 13.38 -4.32 -3.01
C ASN A 331 14.60 -4.94 -3.71
N GLY A 332 15.43 -4.09 -4.32
CA GLY A 332 16.63 -4.49 -5.07
C GLY A 332 16.36 -5.26 -6.38
N LYS A 333 15.11 -5.40 -6.82
CA LYS A 333 14.74 -5.94 -8.13
C LYS A 333 14.46 -4.80 -9.10
N ALA A 334 14.95 -4.90 -10.34
CA ALA A 334 14.67 -3.90 -11.36
C ALA A 334 13.22 -4.02 -11.84
N GLY A 335 12.40 -3.01 -11.54
CA GLY A 335 11.04 -2.88 -12.08
C GLY A 335 11.10 -2.36 -13.52
N VAL A 336 11.71 -1.18 -13.68
CA VAL A 336 11.92 -0.51 -14.97
C VAL A 336 13.42 -0.32 -15.21
N THR A 337 13.86 -0.54 -16.45
CA THR A 337 15.28 -0.48 -16.85
C THR A 337 15.44 0.36 -18.09
N GLY A 338 16.36 1.32 -18.09
CA GLY A 338 16.59 2.23 -19.22
C GLY A 338 15.38 3.11 -19.53
N LEU A 339 14.72 3.63 -18.49
CA LEU A 339 13.56 4.51 -18.60
C LEU A 339 13.98 5.85 -19.23
N ASP A 340 13.39 6.16 -20.38
CA ASP A 340 13.43 7.46 -21.06
C ASP A 340 12.00 7.98 -21.22
N LEU A 341 11.67 9.01 -20.43
CA LEU A 341 10.35 9.61 -20.37
C LEU A 341 10.00 10.37 -21.66
N SER A 342 11.02 10.91 -22.35
CA SER A 342 10.82 11.69 -23.57
C SER A 342 10.49 10.82 -24.78
N THR A 343 11.05 9.61 -24.85
CA THR A 343 10.65 8.59 -25.83
C THR A 343 9.23 8.06 -25.54
N LEU A 344 8.85 7.87 -24.28
CA LEU A 344 7.52 7.35 -23.91
C LEU A 344 6.39 8.37 -24.12
N THR A 345 6.61 9.63 -23.80
CA THR A 345 5.57 10.68 -23.84
C THR A 345 5.63 11.57 -25.09
N GLY A 346 6.72 11.51 -25.86
CA GLY A 346 6.94 12.32 -27.07
C GLY A 346 7.40 13.76 -26.82
N SER A 347 7.54 14.20 -25.56
CA SER A 347 8.08 15.52 -25.21
C SER A 347 8.66 15.57 -23.79
N LEU A 348 9.28 16.69 -23.43
CA LEU A 348 9.66 16.99 -22.04
C LEU A 348 8.45 17.58 -21.29
N ALA A 349 8.54 17.65 -19.95
CA ALA A 349 7.49 18.15 -19.06
C ALA A 349 6.11 17.48 -19.23
N SER A 350 6.08 16.23 -19.71
CA SER A 350 4.87 15.43 -19.84
C SER A 350 4.72 14.45 -18.68
N ALA A 351 3.52 14.41 -18.10
CA ALA A 351 3.14 13.45 -17.09
C ALA A 351 3.17 12.01 -17.64
N TYR A 352 3.65 11.09 -16.81
CA TYR A 352 3.63 9.65 -17.02
C TYR A 352 3.51 8.94 -15.66
N TYR A 353 2.82 7.82 -15.59
CA TYR A 353 2.92 6.92 -14.42
C TYR A 353 3.11 5.46 -14.82
N THR A 354 3.57 4.64 -13.87
CA THR A 354 3.62 3.19 -14.04
C THR A 354 3.25 2.47 -12.75
N ASP A 355 2.54 1.36 -12.92
CA ASP A 355 1.99 0.54 -11.84
C ASP A 355 2.74 -0.79 -11.74
N ILE A 356 3.33 -1.04 -10.57
CA ILE A 356 4.14 -2.22 -10.30
C ILE A 356 3.61 -2.98 -9.09
N VAL A 357 3.21 -4.24 -9.30
CA VAL A 357 2.72 -5.15 -8.27
C VAL A 357 3.90 -5.83 -7.55
N VAL A 358 3.92 -5.68 -6.23
CA VAL A 358 4.92 -6.25 -5.32
C VAL A 358 4.23 -7.30 -4.45
N ASN A 359 4.63 -8.57 -4.62
CA ASN A 359 4.05 -9.67 -3.87
C ASN A 359 4.53 -9.68 -2.40
N SER A 360 3.69 -10.14 -1.48
CA SER A 360 4.04 -10.32 -0.05
C SER A 360 5.34 -11.11 0.15
N SER A 361 5.59 -12.14 -0.66
CA SER A 361 6.82 -12.96 -0.61
C SER A 361 8.12 -12.20 -0.96
N MET A 362 8.02 -10.99 -1.53
CA MET A 362 9.14 -10.09 -1.79
C MET A 362 9.45 -9.13 -0.65
N VAL A 363 8.59 -9.10 0.37
CA VAL A 363 8.72 -8.27 1.56
C VAL A 363 9.09 -9.18 2.72
N THR A 364 10.06 -8.79 3.53
CA THR A 364 10.44 -9.57 4.72
C THR A 364 10.32 -8.69 5.94
N SER A 365 9.96 -9.24 7.09
CA SER A 365 9.84 -8.48 8.34
C SER A 365 11.18 -7.88 8.84
N LEU A 366 12.28 -8.14 8.12
CA LEU A 366 13.63 -7.63 8.36
C LEU A 366 14.01 -6.52 7.38
N SER A 367 13.13 -6.11 6.46
CA SER A 367 13.44 -5.07 5.46
C SER A 367 12.18 -4.30 5.04
N PRO A 368 12.16 -2.96 5.17
CA PRO A 368 11.04 -2.13 4.70
C PRO A 368 10.87 -2.23 3.19
N LEU A 369 9.74 -1.76 2.67
CA LEU A 369 9.61 -1.51 1.23
C LEU A 369 10.64 -0.45 0.83
N THR A 370 11.48 -0.81 -0.13
CA THR A 370 12.49 0.09 -0.68
C THR A 370 12.15 0.38 -2.14
N VAL A 371 12.00 1.66 -2.46
CA VAL A 371 11.93 2.17 -3.83
C VAL A 371 13.24 2.91 -4.08
N GLN A 372 13.89 2.64 -5.20
CA GLN A 372 15.15 3.26 -5.57
C GLN A 372 15.16 3.70 -7.02
N ILE A 373 15.77 4.86 -7.28
CA ILE A 373 16.10 5.31 -8.63
C ILE A 373 17.61 5.53 -8.74
N GLY A 374 18.18 5.24 -9.90
CA GLY A 374 19.61 5.41 -10.15
C GLY A 374 19.92 5.45 -11.63
N PRO A 375 21.09 5.99 -12.02
CA PRO A 375 21.41 6.23 -13.43
C PRO A 375 21.60 4.91 -14.17
N MET A 376 21.39 4.90 -15.48
CA MET A 376 21.69 3.71 -16.28
C MET A 376 23.19 3.37 -16.21
N ASN A 377 23.54 2.07 -16.20
CA ASN A 377 24.93 1.62 -16.13
C ASN A 377 25.70 1.79 -17.46
N GLU A 378 25.11 2.48 -18.43
CA GLU A 378 25.70 2.80 -19.73
C GLU A 378 26.10 4.28 -19.77
N ASN A 379 27.00 4.64 -20.71
CA ASN A 379 27.45 6.03 -20.90
C ASN A 379 26.57 6.74 -21.94
N THR A 380 25.26 6.76 -21.69
CA THR A 380 24.23 7.35 -22.56
C THR A 380 23.55 8.51 -21.84
N GLY A 381 23.62 9.70 -22.44
CA GLY A 381 23.01 10.91 -21.90
C GLY A 381 23.61 11.42 -20.58
N THR A 382 22.85 12.26 -19.90
CA THR A 382 23.11 12.78 -18.56
C THR A 382 22.93 11.70 -17.49
N ARG A 383 23.95 11.48 -16.65
CA ARG A 383 23.88 10.56 -15.50
C ARG A 383 23.09 11.18 -14.34
N ASN A 384 21.77 11.02 -14.40
CA ASN A 384 20.83 11.44 -13.35
C ASN A 384 19.70 10.40 -13.25
N ALA A 385 18.77 10.58 -12.34
CA ALA A 385 17.51 9.85 -12.21
C ALA A 385 16.52 10.74 -11.45
N LEU A 386 15.22 10.70 -11.80
CA LEU A 386 14.19 11.51 -11.12
C LEU A 386 12.95 10.72 -10.73
N LEU A 387 12.21 11.24 -9.75
CA LEU A 387 10.87 10.79 -9.35
C LEU A 387 10.05 12.00 -8.87
N ASN A 388 8.78 12.10 -9.31
CA ASN A 388 7.90 13.24 -9.02
C ASN A 388 6.82 12.91 -7.99
N GLY A 389 6.38 11.65 -7.92
CA GLY A 389 5.39 11.20 -6.96
C GLY A 389 5.42 9.69 -6.77
N LEU A 390 4.91 9.23 -5.62
CA LEU A 390 4.91 7.82 -5.24
C LEU A 390 3.64 7.49 -4.44
N GLU A 391 2.81 6.59 -4.96
CA GLU A 391 1.68 6.02 -4.22
C GLU A 391 1.95 4.53 -3.91
N VAL A 392 1.59 4.09 -2.71
CA VAL A 392 1.66 2.69 -2.29
C VAL A 392 0.30 2.26 -1.78
N PHE A 393 -0.34 1.36 -2.52
CA PHE A 393 -1.63 0.80 -2.16
C PHE A 393 -1.47 -0.64 -1.68
N ARG A 394 -2.05 -0.97 -0.52
CA ARG A 394 -2.23 -2.36 -0.09
C ARG A 394 -3.40 -2.96 -0.84
N VAL A 395 -3.20 -4.10 -1.49
CA VAL A 395 -4.24 -4.89 -2.16
C VAL A 395 -4.87 -5.84 -1.14
N ASN A 396 -6.20 -6.04 -1.20
CA ASN A 396 -6.85 -7.03 -0.33
C ASN A 396 -6.27 -8.44 -0.53
N ASN A 397 -6.34 -9.25 0.52
CA ASN A 397 -5.95 -10.66 0.45
C ASN A 397 -7.07 -11.54 -0.15
N SER A 398 -6.80 -12.85 -0.27
CA SER A 398 -7.68 -13.85 -0.88
C SER A 398 -9.03 -14.08 -0.18
N VAL A 399 -9.29 -13.44 0.97
CA VAL A 399 -10.59 -13.45 1.66
C VAL A 399 -11.23 -12.05 1.72
N GLY A 400 -10.73 -11.08 0.94
CA GLY A 400 -11.28 -9.72 0.91
C GLY A 400 -10.88 -8.83 2.08
N SER A 401 -9.89 -9.23 2.89
CA SER A 401 -9.42 -8.40 4.01
C SER A 401 -8.33 -7.42 3.56
N LEU A 402 -8.38 -6.20 4.07
CA LEU A 402 -7.36 -5.15 3.92
C LEU A 402 -6.56 -4.90 5.21
N GLY A 403 -7.01 -5.47 6.33
CA GLY A 403 -6.42 -5.22 7.66
C GLY A 403 -6.25 -6.45 8.55
N GLY A 404 -6.43 -7.66 8.04
CA GLY A 404 -6.21 -8.88 8.83
C GLY A 404 -6.33 -10.20 8.07
N GLU A 405 -6.33 -11.31 8.80
CA GLU A 405 -6.37 -12.67 8.23
C GLU A 405 -7.78 -13.16 7.87
N PHE A 406 -8.84 -12.43 8.23
CA PHE A 406 -10.23 -12.86 8.10
C PHE A 406 -11.02 -12.00 7.11
N GLY A 407 -11.88 -12.67 6.32
CA GLY A 407 -12.83 -12.05 5.39
C GLY A 407 -14.14 -11.63 6.05
N ALA A 408 -15.00 -10.94 5.28
CA ALA A 408 -16.29 -10.47 5.76
C ALA A 408 -17.24 -11.61 6.18
N ASP A 409 -17.06 -12.79 5.56
CA ASP A 409 -17.75 -14.05 5.85
C ASP A 409 -17.09 -14.90 6.95
N GLY A 410 -15.99 -14.43 7.55
CA GLY A 410 -15.24 -15.13 8.59
C GLY A 410 -14.30 -16.24 8.10
N LYS A 411 -14.13 -16.45 6.78
CA LYS A 411 -13.07 -17.32 6.27
C LYS A 411 -11.69 -16.71 6.56
N THR A 412 -10.67 -17.56 6.63
CA THR A 412 -9.27 -17.16 6.81
C THR A 412 -8.43 -17.50 5.57
N THR A 413 -7.43 -16.67 5.29
CA THR A 413 -6.43 -16.89 4.22
C THR A 413 -5.75 -18.26 4.31
N ASN A 414 -5.56 -18.77 5.53
CA ASN A 414 -5.06 -20.12 5.81
C ASN A 414 -6.20 -21.16 5.69
N GLY A 415 -6.56 -21.48 4.45
CA GLY A 415 -7.74 -22.26 4.09
C GLY A 415 -7.97 -23.53 4.92
N ALA A 416 -9.19 -23.65 5.47
CA ALA A 416 -9.82 -24.90 5.96
C ALA A 416 -8.97 -25.82 6.88
N GLY A 417 -8.30 -25.27 7.90
CA GLY A 417 -7.40 -26.05 8.79
C GLY A 417 -7.92 -26.41 10.19
N LYS A 418 -8.39 -25.44 11.00
CA LYS A 418 -8.64 -25.66 12.45
C LYS A 418 -9.79 -26.65 12.72
N GLY A 419 -10.87 -26.61 11.94
CA GLY A 419 -11.99 -27.54 12.07
C GLY A 419 -11.61 -28.99 11.74
N THR A 420 -10.85 -29.21 10.67
CA THR A 420 -10.44 -30.55 10.22
C THR A 420 -9.43 -31.18 11.17
N VAL A 421 -8.42 -30.42 11.64
CA VAL A 421 -7.43 -30.92 12.61
C VAL A 421 -8.10 -31.22 13.96
N ALA A 422 -9.03 -30.38 14.42
CA ALA A 422 -9.82 -30.66 15.63
C ALA A 422 -10.72 -31.89 15.45
N ALA A 423 -11.44 -32.01 14.33
CA ALA A 423 -12.32 -33.16 14.06
C ALA A 423 -11.55 -34.49 13.95
N VAL A 424 -10.38 -34.48 13.29
CA VAL A 424 -9.48 -35.64 13.23
C VAL A 424 -8.91 -35.97 14.61
N GLY A 425 -8.56 -34.95 15.41
CA GLY A 425 -8.15 -35.12 16.81
C GLY A 425 -9.25 -35.76 17.67
N PHE A 426 -10.48 -35.24 17.61
CA PHE A 426 -11.64 -35.79 18.32
C PHE A 426 -11.99 -37.21 17.84
N ALA A 427 -11.93 -37.48 16.53
CA ALA A 427 -12.18 -38.80 15.98
C ALA A 427 -11.13 -39.83 16.44
N MET A 428 -9.84 -39.46 16.46
CA MET A 428 -8.77 -40.32 17.00
C MET A 428 -8.94 -40.53 18.51
N MET A 429 -9.28 -39.49 19.27
CA MET A 429 -9.49 -39.59 20.71
C MET A 429 -10.69 -40.48 21.05
N PHE A 430 -11.81 -40.32 20.36
CA PHE A 430 -13.00 -41.15 20.53
C PHE A 430 -12.74 -42.60 20.10
N GLY A 431 -12.02 -42.81 18.99
CA GLY A 431 -11.57 -44.14 18.56
C GLY A 431 -10.69 -44.83 19.61
N ALA A 432 -9.77 -44.10 20.25
CA ALA A 432 -8.94 -44.62 21.34
C ALA A 432 -9.77 -44.97 22.59
N PHE A 433 -10.75 -44.14 22.98
CA PHE A 433 -11.65 -44.45 24.08
C PHE A 433 -12.56 -45.66 23.81
N VAL A 434 -13.10 -45.80 22.60
CA VAL A 434 -13.87 -46.98 22.19
C VAL A 434 -12.98 -48.23 22.17
N GLY A 435 -11.73 -48.11 21.68
CA GLY A 435 -10.75 -49.19 21.71
C GLY A 435 -10.39 -49.66 23.13
N LEU A 436 -10.13 -48.72 24.03
CA LEU A 436 -9.87 -49.00 25.45
C LEU A 436 -11.10 -49.59 26.15
N GLY A 437 -12.30 -49.07 25.87
CA GLY A 437 -13.56 -49.63 26.37
C GLY A 437 -13.78 -51.07 25.90
N ALA A 438 -13.54 -51.34 24.61
CA ALA A 438 -13.61 -52.69 24.06
C ALA A 438 -12.57 -53.64 24.68
N MET A 439 -11.34 -53.18 24.91
CA MET A 439 -10.32 -53.95 25.64
C MET A 439 -10.72 -54.20 27.09
N ALA A 440 -11.25 -53.21 27.81
CA ALA A 440 -11.69 -53.34 29.19
C ALA A 440 -12.87 -54.32 29.32
N VAL A 441 -13.86 -54.25 28.44
CA VAL A 441 -14.97 -55.22 28.38
C VAL A 441 -14.46 -56.62 28.04
N LYS A 442 -13.51 -56.74 27.10
CA LYS A 442 -12.89 -58.04 26.73
C LYS A 442 -11.99 -58.58 27.84
N TRP A 443 -11.45 -57.73 28.72
CA TRP A 443 -10.68 -58.12 29.90
C TRP A 443 -11.60 -58.56 31.05
N GLN A 444 -12.68 -57.81 31.33
CA GLN A 444 -13.71 -58.18 32.31
C GLN A 444 -14.45 -59.47 31.93
N LYS A 445 -14.62 -59.74 30.63
CA LYS A 445 -15.20 -61.00 30.13
C LYS A 445 -14.19 -62.14 29.94
N ARG A 446 -12.95 -62.05 30.45
CA ARG A 446 -12.03 -63.20 30.47
C ARG A 446 -12.45 -64.21 31.55
N PRO A 447 -12.66 -65.49 31.22
CA PRO A 447 -12.84 -66.53 32.24
C PRO A 447 -11.57 -66.69 33.09
N GLN A 448 -11.72 -67.08 34.36
CA GLN A 448 -10.62 -67.09 35.35
C GLN A 448 -9.61 -68.25 35.19
N ASP A 449 -9.72 -69.10 34.16
CA ASP A 449 -8.91 -70.32 34.03
C ASP A 449 -7.47 -70.10 33.51
N TRP A 450 -7.04 -68.85 33.27
CA TRP A 450 -5.73 -68.54 32.70
C TRP A 450 -4.53 -68.98 33.57
N GLN A 451 -4.72 -69.24 34.87
CA GLN A 451 -3.64 -69.71 35.76
C GLN A 451 -3.23 -71.19 35.58
N LYS A 452 -3.84 -71.96 34.67
CA LYS A 452 -3.51 -73.38 34.44
C LYS A 452 -3.12 -73.75 33.01
N THR A 453 -2.13 -73.05 32.45
CA THR A 453 -1.25 -73.66 31.45
C THR A 453 0.19 -73.16 31.60
N LYS A 454 1.04 -73.98 32.22
CA LYS A 454 2.48 -73.89 32.01
C LYS A 454 2.79 -74.53 30.66
N SER A 455 3.00 -73.71 29.63
CA SER A 455 3.81 -74.13 28.49
C SER A 455 4.65 -72.96 28.00
N PHE A 456 5.96 -73.18 28.00
CA PHE A 456 6.93 -72.39 27.25
C PHE A 456 6.67 -72.66 25.73
N SER A 457 7.18 -71.90 24.75
CA SER A 457 8.52 -71.30 24.68
C SER A 457 8.64 -70.18 23.63
N SER A 458 9.67 -69.34 23.82
CA SER A 458 10.53 -68.76 22.78
C SER A 458 9.94 -68.31 21.43
N TRP A 459 9.87 -67.00 21.21
CA TRP A 459 10.60 -66.39 20.08
C TRP A 459 10.96 -64.92 20.35
N LEU A 460 12.13 -64.69 20.96
CA LEU A 460 12.78 -63.39 21.03
C LEU A 460 14.18 -63.49 20.39
N LEU A 461 14.23 -63.45 19.05
CA LEU A 461 15.37 -63.01 18.20
C LEU A 461 16.72 -63.77 18.39
N PRO A 462 17.82 -63.47 17.65
CA PRO A 462 18.01 -62.77 16.36
C PRO A 462 18.84 -63.58 15.30
N LEU A 463 19.23 -62.91 14.20
CA LEU A 463 20.43 -63.09 13.34
C LEU A 463 20.31 -63.75 11.93
N HIS A 464 20.52 -62.89 10.92
CA HIS A 464 21.18 -63.06 9.60
C HIS A 464 21.07 -64.35 8.75
N ALA A 465 20.54 -64.21 7.52
CA ALA A 465 21.27 -64.45 6.26
C ALA A 465 20.47 -63.99 5.01
N THR A 466 20.95 -62.90 4.39
CA THR A 466 21.12 -62.65 2.94
C THR A 466 20.22 -63.29 1.85
N ASP A 467 19.75 -62.39 0.98
CA ASP A 467 19.71 -62.45 -0.49
C ASP A 467 18.61 -63.16 -1.31
N SER A 468 17.89 -62.30 -2.04
CA SER A 468 17.69 -62.32 -3.51
C SER A 468 16.34 -62.74 -4.14
N SER A 469 15.78 -61.76 -4.86
CA SER A 469 15.05 -61.84 -6.15
C SER A 469 13.67 -62.54 -6.28
N PHE A 470 12.67 -61.69 -6.54
CA PHE A 470 11.65 -61.75 -7.60
C PHE A 470 11.05 -63.12 -8.04
N VAL A 471 9.76 -63.36 -7.75
CA VAL A 471 8.72 -63.78 -8.73
C VAL A 471 7.30 -63.43 -8.22
N SER A 472 6.54 -62.61 -8.96
CA SER A 472 5.09 -62.81 -9.20
C SER A 472 4.75 -62.10 -10.51
N LYS A 473 4.47 -62.78 -11.63
CA LYS A 473 3.30 -63.59 -11.99
C LYS A 473 1.96 -62.87 -11.78
N SER A 474 1.47 -62.34 -12.89
CA SER A 474 0.10 -61.87 -13.10
C SER A 474 -0.96 -62.95 -12.88
N LEU A 475 -2.16 -62.54 -12.49
CA LEU A 475 -3.39 -63.20 -12.93
C LEU A 475 -4.36 -62.13 -13.43
N GLY A 476 -4.78 -62.23 -14.69
CA GLY A 476 -5.66 -61.24 -15.32
C GLY A 476 -7.13 -61.59 -15.20
N LYS A 477 -7.98 -60.68 -15.65
CA LYS A 477 -9.35 -60.95 -16.09
C LYS A 477 -9.63 -60.10 -17.34
N ALA A 478 -10.35 -60.65 -18.29
CA ALA A 478 -10.52 -60.10 -19.64
C ALA A 478 -11.99 -59.82 -19.96
N GLU A 479 -12.21 -58.85 -20.86
CA GLU A 479 -13.35 -58.65 -21.78
C GLU A 479 -12.87 -57.54 -22.75
N GLU A 480 -12.59 -57.87 -24.03
CA GLU A 480 -13.53 -57.83 -25.18
C GLU A 480 -13.56 -56.40 -25.82
N GLU A 481 -12.63 -56.10 -26.74
CA GLU A 481 -12.71 -56.24 -28.22
C GLU A 481 -13.31 -55.01 -28.94
N ASN A 482 -12.47 -54.18 -29.59
CA ASN A 482 -12.44 -54.07 -31.07
C ASN A 482 -11.24 -53.26 -31.64
N GLN A 483 -11.07 -53.34 -32.96
CA GLN A 483 -10.00 -52.84 -33.85
C GLN A 483 -9.81 -51.29 -33.80
N THR A 484 -8.69 -50.65 -34.19
CA THR A 484 -7.75 -50.94 -35.30
C THR A 484 -6.41 -50.16 -35.11
N SER A 485 -5.31 -50.64 -35.72
CA SER A 485 -3.96 -50.02 -35.76
C SER A 485 -3.51 -49.84 -37.25
N PRO A 486 -2.30 -49.36 -37.65
CA PRO A 486 -1.08 -49.08 -36.87
C PRO A 486 -0.19 -47.87 -37.34
N ASN A 487 1.06 -47.86 -36.85
CA ASN A 487 2.31 -47.22 -37.35
C ASN A 487 2.65 -45.81 -36.80
N SER A 488 3.64 -45.62 -35.91
CA SER A 488 5.12 -45.84 -35.97
C SER A 488 5.87 -44.53 -36.35
N ALA A 489 7.01 -44.13 -35.80
CA ALA A 489 7.83 -44.60 -34.67
C ALA A 489 8.82 -43.48 -34.24
N SER A 490 9.40 -43.59 -33.04
CA SER A 490 10.68 -42.97 -32.62
C SER A 490 11.72 -44.09 -32.48
N PRO A 491 13.06 -43.91 -32.55
CA PRO A 491 13.89 -43.00 -31.69
C PRO A 491 15.17 -42.51 -32.46
N PRO A 492 16.39 -42.26 -31.88
CA PRO A 492 16.84 -42.11 -30.48
C PRO A 492 17.76 -40.90 -30.17
N ILE A 493 18.17 -40.84 -28.89
CA ILE A 493 19.11 -39.90 -28.24
C ILE A 493 20.58 -40.27 -28.51
N VAL A 494 21.49 -39.26 -28.58
CA VAL A 494 22.95 -39.44 -28.37
C VAL A 494 23.57 -38.25 -27.61
N SER A 495 24.41 -38.54 -26.62
CA SER A 495 25.39 -37.69 -25.91
C SER A 495 26.37 -38.64 -25.17
N PRO A 496 27.56 -38.23 -24.65
CA PRO A 496 28.39 -37.02 -24.84
C PRO A 496 29.81 -37.39 -25.39
N PRO A 497 30.88 -36.58 -25.21
CA PRO A 497 31.73 -36.70 -23.99
C PRO A 497 32.35 -35.37 -23.49
N ALA A 498 33.20 -35.44 -22.44
CA ALA A 498 33.87 -34.29 -21.78
C ALA A 498 35.36 -34.59 -21.48
N ALA A 499 36.19 -33.56 -21.23
CA ALA A 499 37.22 -33.50 -20.15
C ALA A 499 38.28 -32.34 -20.28
N ALA A 500 38.90 -32.01 -19.13
CA ALA A 500 40.12 -31.21 -18.86
C ALA A 500 40.07 -29.66 -19.07
N GLY A 501 40.61 -28.79 -18.21
CA GLY A 501 41.16 -28.93 -16.84
C GLY A 501 42.62 -28.48 -16.66
N PHE A 502 42.92 -27.52 -15.77
CA PHE A 502 44.25 -27.23 -15.21
C PHE A 502 44.19 -26.36 -13.92
N ALA A 503 45.20 -26.46 -13.05
CA ALA A 503 45.30 -25.75 -11.76
C ALA A 503 46.76 -25.38 -11.37
N SER A 504 46.87 -24.70 -10.21
CA SER A 504 48.05 -24.29 -9.40
C SER A 504 48.65 -22.89 -9.69
N ASP A 505 49.33 -22.20 -8.76
CA ASP A 505 49.20 -22.05 -7.27
C ASP A 505 50.13 -20.89 -6.80
N HIS A 506 49.90 -20.32 -5.60
CA HIS A 506 50.93 -20.07 -4.56
C HIS A 506 50.46 -19.15 -3.41
N ARG A 507 50.73 -19.60 -2.17
CA ARG A 507 50.82 -18.82 -0.91
C ARG A 507 52.27 -18.96 -0.37
N PRO A 508 52.77 -18.14 0.60
CA PRO A 508 52.44 -18.38 2.02
C PRO A 508 52.40 -17.12 2.94
N ALA A 509 51.76 -17.31 4.12
CA ALA A 509 52.12 -16.90 5.51
C ALA A 509 52.82 -15.54 5.82
N SER A 510 52.70 -14.89 6.99
CA SER A 510 52.09 -15.14 8.34
C SER A 510 51.65 -13.76 8.94
N THR A 511 51.28 -13.49 10.21
CA THR A 511 51.28 -14.17 11.54
C THR A 511 49.94 -13.92 12.29
N ALA A 512 49.91 -14.05 13.63
CA ALA A 512 48.91 -13.53 14.57
C ALA A 512 49.62 -13.04 15.85
N ASP A 513 48.98 -12.16 16.63
CA ASP A 513 49.08 -11.90 18.09
C ASP A 513 48.17 -10.67 18.39
N GLU A 514 47.07 -10.72 19.15
CA GLU A 514 46.81 -10.97 20.58
C GLU A 514 46.71 -9.66 21.45
N ASN A 515 45.54 -9.50 22.08
CA ASN A 515 45.21 -8.72 23.29
C ASN A 515 45.76 -7.29 23.50
N ARG A 516 44.81 -6.32 23.62
CA ARG A 516 44.62 -5.50 24.86
C ARG A 516 43.41 -4.55 24.80
N ASN A 517 42.54 -4.70 25.79
CA ASN A 517 41.74 -3.66 26.46
C ASN A 517 41.91 -3.94 27.98
N PRO A 518 41.71 -3.01 28.95
CA PRO A 518 40.60 -2.04 28.98
C PRO A 518 40.92 -0.63 29.54
N ALA A 519 39.94 0.29 29.48
CA ALA A 519 39.80 1.41 30.41
C ALA A 519 38.32 1.87 30.51
N GLU A 520 37.92 2.36 31.68
CA GLU A 520 36.55 2.67 32.10
C GLU A 520 36.11 4.15 31.88
N VAL A 521 34.81 4.36 31.59
CA VAL A 521 33.81 5.22 32.32
C VAL A 521 34.25 6.67 32.69
N PRO A 522 33.44 7.74 32.45
CA PRO A 522 32.03 7.80 32.85
C PRO A 522 30.99 8.41 31.89
N ALA A 523 29.73 8.08 32.19
CA ALA A 523 28.55 8.79 31.72
C ALA A 523 28.33 10.11 32.49
N ILE A 524 27.69 11.08 31.84
CA ILE A 524 27.02 12.22 32.48
C ILE A 524 25.61 12.30 31.90
N SER A 525 24.62 12.49 32.77
CA SER A 525 23.19 12.55 32.45
C SER A 525 22.67 13.98 32.37
N ASN A 526 21.55 14.14 31.64
CA ASN A 526 20.56 15.22 31.70
C ASN A 526 21.04 16.67 31.44
N HIS A 527 20.49 17.33 30.41
CA HIS A 527 19.31 18.20 30.63
C HIS A 527 18.74 18.85 29.33
N SER A 528 17.42 18.75 29.20
CA SER A 528 16.48 19.79 28.74
C SER A 528 16.53 20.32 27.30
N GLU A 529 15.50 19.96 26.53
CA GLU A 529 14.92 20.83 25.51
C GLU A 529 14.40 22.14 26.12
N THR A 530 14.77 23.28 25.54
CA THR A 530 13.96 24.51 25.31
C THR A 530 14.88 25.73 25.18
N ALA A 531 15.04 26.30 23.97
CA ALA A 531 15.31 27.74 23.70
C ALA A 531 15.82 28.06 22.26
N ILE A 532 15.25 27.54 21.17
CA ILE A 532 15.49 28.11 19.82
C ILE A 532 14.18 28.23 19.02
N ARG A 533 13.27 29.12 19.46
CA ARG A 533 12.13 29.59 18.66
C ARG A 533 11.62 30.96 19.12
N ALA A 534 12.53 31.93 19.22
CA ALA A 534 12.21 33.32 19.55
C ALA A 534 13.21 34.30 18.89
N ASN A 535 13.20 34.38 17.56
CA ASN A 535 13.88 35.44 16.81
C ASN A 535 13.41 35.47 15.33
N PHE A 536 12.19 35.94 15.07
CA PHE A 536 11.75 36.51 13.78
C PHE A 536 10.37 37.18 13.92
N SER A 537 10.31 38.31 14.65
CA SER A 537 9.08 39.11 14.80
C SER A 537 9.37 40.59 15.10
N ALA A 538 10.32 41.19 14.37
CA ALA A 538 10.60 42.62 14.46
C ALA A 538 11.19 43.20 13.16
N LEU A 539 10.35 43.40 12.13
CA LEU A 539 10.65 44.29 10.99
C LEU A 539 9.36 44.68 10.23
N SER A 540 8.50 45.43 10.91
CA SER A 540 7.44 46.25 10.32
C SER A 540 7.30 47.48 11.19
N GLY A 541 7.67 48.67 10.69
CA GLY A 541 7.77 49.83 11.59
C GLY A 541 8.46 51.11 11.11
N ARG A 542 8.57 51.39 9.80
CA ARG A 542 8.49 52.77 9.27
C ARG A 542 8.37 52.82 7.75
#